data_AF-A0A7W0D271-F1
#
_entry.id   AF-A0A7W0D271-F1
#
_cell.length_a   1.000
_cell.length_b   1.000
_cell.length_c   1.000
_cell.angle_alpha   90.00
_cell.angle_beta   90.00
_cell.angle_gamma   90.00
#
_symmetry.space_group_name_H-M   'P 1'
#
loop_
_entity.id
_entity.type
_entity.pdbx_description
1 polymer ?
#
loop_
_entity_poly.entity_id
_entity_poly.type
_entity_poly.pdbx_seq_one_letter_code
_entity_poly.pdbx_strand_id
1 'polypeptide(L)'
;MSKKLEEFFRIMLEFLPSTVNDYEKSIEHYGEVLETVIIENIFMPEIIKLLSENRNIKLLESIFDYFEEVSNCKDMHLINVFSVTVLESLGNDKTTLGVAEEYMGPKTMQLQLEADRALGRS
;
A
#
# COMPACT_ATOMS: atom_id res chain seq x y z
N MET A 1 -7.86 15.67 4.51
CA MET A 1 -6.82 14.62 4.52
C MET A 1 -5.81 14.92 5.62
N SER A 2 -5.23 13.92 6.28
CA SER A 2 -4.13 14.16 7.24
C SER A 2 -2.85 14.51 6.47
N LYS A 3 -1.99 15.36 7.04
CA LYS A 3 -0.70 15.71 6.42
C LYS A 3 0.18 14.49 6.14
N LYS A 4 0.05 13.45 6.97
CA LYS A 4 0.80 12.20 6.81
C LYS A 4 0.28 11.35 5.68
N LEU A 5 -1.02 11.36 5.42
CA LEU A 5 -1.58 10.67 4.26
C LEU A 5 -1.27 11.41 2.95
N GLU A 6 -1.26 12.75 2.95
CA GLU A 6 -0.74 13.55 1.83
C GLU A 6 0.72 13.21 1.51
N GLU A 7 1.55 13.10 2.55
CA GLU A 7 2.95 12.67 2.40
C GLU A 7 3.08 11.24 1.87
N PHE A 8 2.25 10.32 2.35
CA PHE A 8 2.17 8.95 1.85
C PHE A 8 1.85 8.91 0.36
N PHE A 9 0.82 9.64 -0.10
CA PHE A 9 0.48 9.68 -1.52
C PHE A 9 1.58 10.30 -2.38
N ARG A 10 2.22 11.37 -1.91
CA ARG A 10 3.36 11.96 -2.63
C ARG A 10 4.49 10.95 -2.82
N ILE A 11 4.89 10.25 -1.77
CA ILE A 11 5.97 9.25 -1.82
C ILE A 11 5.58 8.07 -2.73
N MET A 12 4.33 7.60 -2.65
CA MET A 12 3.85 6.54 -3.54
C MET A 12 3.87 6.95 -5.01
N LEU A 13 3.54 8.20 -5.34
CA LEU A 13 3.63 8.73 -6.70
C LEU A 13 5.08 8.84 -7.20
N GLU A 14 6.04 9.09 -6.31
CA GLU A 14 7.47 9.06 -6.63
C GLU A 14 7.96 7.63 -6.92
N PHE A 15 7.48 6.63 -6.17
CA PHE A 15 7.79 5.23 -6.43
C PHE A 15 7.12 4.69 -7.70
N LEU A 16 5.89 5.14 -7.98
CA LEU A 16 5.04 4.64 -9.06
C LEU A 16 4.66 5.77 -10.02
N PRO A 17 5.61 6.38 -10.75
CA PRO A 17 5.33 7.55 -11.59
C PRO A 17 4.32 7.27 -12.72
N SER A 18 4.13 6.00 -13.12
CA SER A 18 3.09 5.59 -14.06
C SER A 18 1.67 5.90 -13.56
N THR A 19 1.47 6.03 -12.25
CA THR A 19 0.16 6.20 -11.62
C THR A 19 -0.31 7.65 -11.51
N VAL A 20 0.56 8.64 -11.78
CA VAL A 20 0.27 10.08 -11.61
C VAL A 20 -0.97 10.51 -12.37
N ASN A 21 -1.10 10.09 -13.63
CA ASN A 21 -2.24 10.46 -14.47
C ASN A 21 -3.55 9.82 -13.98
N ASP A 22 -3.51 8.60 -13.45
CA ASP A 22 -4.70 7.94 -12.92
C ASP A 22 -5.10 8.53 -11.56
N TYR A 23 -4.13 8.95 -10.75
CA TYR A 23 -4.32 9.73 -9.52
C TYR A 23 -5.03 11.06 -9.81
N GLU A 24 -4.55 11.83 -10.78
CA GLU A 24 -5.14 13.12 -11.19
C GLU A 24 -6.56 12.94 -11.73
N LYS A 25 -6.79 11.93 -12.58
CA LYS A 25 -8.12 11.61 -13.12
C LYS A 25 -9.11 11.19 -12.03
N SER A 26 -8.66 10.46 -11.02
CA SER A 26 -9.50 10.09 -9.88
C SER A 26 -10.00 11.33 -9.15
N ILE A 27 -9.12 12.30 -8.89
CA ILE A 27 -9.49 13.57 -8.25
C ILE A 27 -10.42 14.39 -9.14
N GLU A 28 -10.16 14.47 -10.44
CA GLU A 28 -11.06 15.16 -11.39
C GLU A 28 -12.46 14.52 -11.41
N HIS A 29 -12.53 13.20 -11.40
CA HIS A 29 -13.79 12.45 -11.48
C HIS A 29 -14.63 12.60 -10.20
N TYR A 30 -14.00 12.48 -9.03
CA TYR A 30 -14.72 12.50 -7.75
C TYR A 30 -14.82 13.89 -7.13
N GLY A 31 -14.02 14.87 -7.59
CA GLY A 31 -13.94 16.22 -7.03
C GLY A 31 -13.20 16.30 -5.70
N GLU A 32 -12.74 15.17 -5.16
CA GLU A 32 -11.98 15.07 -3.92
C GLU A 32 -11.03 13.86 -3.95
N VAL A 33 -10.12 13.81 -2.98
CA VAL A 33 -9.23 12.67 -2.78
C VAL A 33 -9.97 11.58 -2.00
N LEU A 34 -10.31 10.49 -2.69
CA LEU A 34 -10.85 9.29 -2.06
C LEU A 34 -9.72 8.33 -1.68
N GLU A 35 -9.34 8.37 -0.40
CA GLU A 35 -8.12 7.76 0.13
C GLU A 35 -7.99 6.27 -0.21
N THR A 36 -9.05 5.48 0.06
CA THR A 36 -9.05 4.04 -0.20
C THR A 36 -9.09 3.72 -1.70
N VAL A 37 -9.85 4.48 -2.48
CA VAL A 37 -9.94 4.35 -3.94
C VAL A 37 -8.57 4.55 -4.58
N ILE A 38 -7.82 5.55 -4.14
CA ILE A 38 -6.48 5.82 -4.66
C ILE A 38 -5.54 4.65 -4.33
N ILE A 39 -5.54 4.17 -3.09
CA ILE A 39 -4.64 3.08 -2.72
C ILE A 39 -5.01 1.80 -3.48
N GLU A 40 -6.27 1.37 -3.37
CA GLU A 40 -6.73 0.07 -3.87
C GLU A 40 -6.78 0.00 -5.40
N ASN A 41 -7.21 1.07 -6.08
CA ASN A 41 -7.43 1.03 -7.53
C ASN A 41 -6.27 1.61 -8.34
N ILE A 42 -5.34 2.33 -7.70
CA ILE A 42 -4.26 3.02 -8.42
C ILE A 42 -2.90 2.46 -8.01
N PHE A 43 -2.57 2.46 -6.71
CA PHE A 43 -1.24 2.03 -6.27
C PHE A 43 -1.11 0.50 -6.18
N MET A 44 -2.06 -0.17 -5.52
CA MET A 44 -1.97 -1.62 -5.30
C MET A 44 -1.89 -2.46 -6.58
N PRO A 45 -2.60 -2.15 -7.68
CA PRO A 45 -2.47 -2.92 -8.92
C PRO A 45 -1.04 -2.93 -9.47
N GLU A 46 -0.33 -1.80 -9.41
CA GLU A 46 1.06 -1.70 -9.87
C GLU A 46 2.01 -2.45 -8.92
N ILE A 47 1.80 -2.37 -7.61
CA ILE A 47 2.60 -3.12 -6.62
C ILE A 47 2.43 -4.64 -6.79
N ILE A 48 1.18 -5.10 -6.92
CA ILE A 48 0.87 -6.53 -7.13
C ILE A 48 1.48 -7.01 -8.45
N LYS A 49 1.44 -6.19 -9.49
CA LYS A 49 2.11 -6.50 -10.76
C LYS A 49 3.63 -6.66 -10.57
N LEU A 50 4.29 -5.73 -9.87
CA LEU A 50 5.72 -5.82 -9.56
C LEU A 50 6.08 -7.11 -8.80
N LEU A 51 5.28 -7.46 -7.78
CA LEU A 51 5.43 -8.70 -7.00
C LEU A 51 5.27 -9.95 -7.89
N SER A 52 4.21 -9.99 -8.71
CA SER A 52 3.91 -11.15 -9.58
C SER A 52 4.94 -11.37 -10.69
N GLU A 53 5.53 -10.28 -11.22
CA GLU A 53 6.59 -10.37 -12.21
C GLU A 53 7.97 -10.67 -11.58
N ASN A 54 8.09 -10.59 -10.25
CA ASN A 54 9.35 -10.65 -9.49
C ASN A 54 10.45 -9.78 -10.13
N ARG A 55 10.08 -8.54 -10.47
CA ARG A 55 10.94 -7.59 -11.16
C ARG A 55 11.13 -6.33 -10.33
N ASN A 56 12.20 -5.62 -10.66
CA ASN A 56 12.54 -4.34 -10.03
C ASN A 56 12.68 -4.46 -8.51
N ILE A 57 13.44 -5.47 -8.06
CA ILE A 57 13.67 -5.82 -6.65
C ILE A 57 14.01 -4.58 -5.81
N LYS A 58 14.87 -3.68 -6.30
CA LYS A 58 15.24 -2.45 -5.58
C LYS A 58 14.06 -1.51 -5.33
N LEU A 59 13.12 -1.43 -6.26
CA LEU A 59 11.91 -0.64 -6.08
C LEU A 59 10.99 -1.30 -5.04
N LEU A 60 10.83 -2.62 -5.10
CA LEU A 60 10.07 -3.37 -4.09
C LEU A 60 10.69 -3.19 -2.69
N GLU A 61 12.01 -3.36 -2.55
CA GLU A 61 12.73 -3.07 -1.30
C GLU A 61 12.42 -1.66 -0.79
N SER A 62 12.50 -0.64 -1.66
CA SER A 62 12.24 0.76 -1.28
C SER A 62 10.77 1.00 -0.86
N ILE A 63 9.82 0.38 -1.55
CA ILE A 63 8.38 0.48 -1.22
C ILE A 63 8.11 -0.17 0.14
N PHE A 64 8.66 -1.37 0.38
CA PHE A 64 8.40 -2.11 1.61
C PHE A 64 9.16 -1.56 2.82
N ASP A 65 10.37 -0.99 2.61
CA ASP A 65 11.05 -0.20 3.64
C ASP A 65 10.17 0.98 4.07
N TYR A 66 9.57 1.68 3.11
CA TYR A 66 8.65 2.77 3.40
C TYR A 66 7.36 2.29 4.07
N PHE A 67 6.82 1.12 3.69
CA PHE A 67 5.68 0.51 4.38
C PHE A 67 6.00 0.19 5.84
N GLU A 68 7.23 -0.23 6.15
CA GLU A 68 7.67 -0.43 7.53
C GLU A 68 7.74 0.89 8.29
N GLU A 69 8.23 1.97 7.68
CA GLU A 69 8.20 3.31 8.28
C GLU A 69 6.76 3.78 8.58
N VAL A 70 5.84 3.60 7.63
CA VAL A 70 4.41 3.92 7.77
C VAL A 70 3.78 3.12 8.91
N SER A 71 4.07 1.82 8.97
CA SER A 71 3.57 0.90 10.00
C SER A 71 4.04 1.27 11.41
N ASN A 72 5.18 1.95 11.53
CA ASN A 72 5.73 2.45 12.79
C ASN A 72 5.37 3.93 13.07
N CYS A 73 4.54 4.56 12.23
CA CYS A 73 4.08 5.93 12.42
C CYS A 73 3.21 6.07 13.69
N LYS A 74 3.00 7.30 14.15
CA LYS A 74 2.07 7.63 15.25
C LYS A 74 0.72 8.15 14.75
N ASP A 75 0.58 8.38 13.45
CA ASP A 75 -0.67 8.86 12.85
C ASP A 75 -1.63 7.69 12.68
N MET A 76 -2.59 7.60 13.61
CA MET A 76 -3.57 6.51 13.64
C MET A 76 -4.47 6.48 12.41
N HIS A 77 -4.75 7.63 11.78
CA HIS A 77 -5.56 7.68 10.56
C HIS A 77 -4.81 7.02 9.41
N LEU A 78 -3.55 7.41 9.20
CA LEU A 78 -2.69 6.79 8.19
C LEU A 78 -2.55 5.29 8.43
N ILE A 79 -2.24 4.86 9.67
CA ILE A 79 -2.09 3.44 9.99
C ILE A 79 -3.39 2.67 9.71
N ASN A 80 -4.54 3.21 10.11
CA ASN A 80 -5.82 2.54 9.88
C ASN A 80 -6.11 2.40 8.38
N VAL A 81 -5.99 3.49 7.61
CA VAL A 81 -6.18 3.46 6.15
C VAL A 81 -5.20 2.48 5.51
N PHE A 82 -3.92 2.54 5.87
CA PHE A 82 -2.87 1.66 5.36
C PHE A 82 -3.18 0.18 5.65
N SER A 83 -3.55 -0.16 6.88
CA SER A 83 -3.86 -1.54 7.25
C SER A 83 -5.06 -2.08 6.48
N VAL A 84 -6.16 -1.31 6.38
CA VAL A 84 -7.39 -1.79 5.71
C VAL A 84 -7.32 -1.77 4.19
N THR A 85 -6.33 -1.09 3.61
CA THR A 85 -6.19 -0.99 2.14
C THR A 85 -4.99 -1.79 1.66
N VAL A 86 -3.77 -1.38 1.99
CA VAL A 86 -2.52 -1.99 1.52
C VAL A 86 -2.39 -3.42 2.05
N LEU A 87 -2.51 -3.62 3.36
CA LEU A 87 -2.22 -4.92 3.95
C LEU A 87 -3.32 -5.95 3.66
N GLU A 88 -4.59 -5.53 3.70
CA GLU A 88 -5.70 -6.37 3.23
C GLU A 88 -5.56 -6.74 1.75
N SER A 89 -5.11 -5.81 0.90
CA SER A 89 -4.89 -6.06 -0.53
C SER A 89 -3.79 -7.08 -0.78
N LEU A 90 -2.69 -7.03 -0.02
CA LEU A 90 -1.62 -8.03 -0.09
C LEU A 90 -2.12 -9.42 0.34
N GLY A 91 -2.99 -9.50 1.35
CA GLY A 91 -3.60 -10.75 1.82
C GLY A 91 -4.70 -11.33 0.92
N ASN A 92 -5.12 -10.64 -0.14
CA ASN A 92 -6.17 -11.11 -1.04
C ASN A 92 -5.74 -12.33 -1.88
N ASP A 93 -4.45 -12.49 -2.13
CA ASP A 93 -3.89 -13.62 -2.87
C ASP A 93 -2.69 -14.21 -2.12
N LYS A 94 -2.77 -15.51 -1.79
CA LYS A 94 -1.73 -16.20 -0.99
C LYS A 94 -0.37 -16.23 -1.69
N THR A 95 -0.34 -16.26 -3.02
CA THR A 95 0.92 -16.26 -3.78
C THR A 95 1.60 -14.89 -3.69
N THR A 96 0.83 -13.83 -3.89
CA THR A 96 1.27 -12.45 -3.77
C THR A 96 1.75 -12.15 -2.35
N LEU A 97 0.98 -12.58 -1.33
CA LEU A 97 1.39 -12.44 0.06
C LEU A 97 2.72 -13.15 0.32
N GLY A 98 2.88 -14.40 -0.12
CA GLY A 98 4.12 -15.15 0.09
C GLY A 98 5.36 -14.49 -0.51
N VAL A 99 5.24 -13.78 -1.64
CA VAL A 99 6.34 -12.98 -2.20
C VAL A 99 6.53 -11.68 -1.42
N ALA A 100 5.43 -11.01 -1.04
CA ALA A 100 5.48 -9.76 -0.28
C ALA A 100 6.14 -9.94 1.11
N GLU A 101 5.92 -11.09 1.75
CA GLU A 101 6.53 -11.46 3.03
C GLU A 101 8.07 -11.42 3.01
N GLU A 102 8.71 -11.63 1.85
CA GLU A 102 10.17 -11.53 1.70
C GLU A 102 10.69 -10.09 1.88
N TYR A 103 9.83 -9.09 1.67
CA TYR A 103 10.17 -7.67 1.74
C TYR A 103 9.63 -6.99 3.01
N MET A 104 8.63 -7.57 3.68
CA MET A 104 8.00 -6.97 4.84
C MET A 104 8.95 -6.88 6.05
N GLY A 105 8.95 -5.71 6.69
CA GLY A 105 9.54 -5.54 8.01
C GLY A 105 8.67 -6.12 9.14
N PRO A 106 9.19 -6.17 10.38
CA PRO A 106 8.52 -6.79 11.51
C PRO A 106 7.15 -6.18 11.82
N LYS A 107 7.01 -4.85 11.74
CA LYS A 107 5.75 -4.19 12.08
C LYS A 107 4.72 -4.35 10.98
N THR A 108 5.14 -4.26 9.72
CA THR A 108 4.28 -4.47 8.56
C THR A 108 3.72 -5.90 8.56
N MET A 109 4.57 -6.90 8.81
CA MET A 109 4.18 -8.29 8.95
C MET A 109 3.16 -8.49 10.08
N GLN A 110 3.38 -7.87 11.25
CA GLN A 110 2.44 -7.94 12.36
C GLN A 110 1.06 -7.39 11.97
N LEU A 111 1.03 -6.19 11.37
CA LEU A 111 -0.22 -5.54 10.97
C LEU A 111 -0.95 -6.31 9.86
N GLN A 112 -0.21 -6.95 8.95
CA GLN A 112 -0.80 -7.78 7.90
C GLN A 112 -1.52 -8.99 8.50
N LEU A 113 -0.88 -9.69 9.44
CA LEU A 113 -1.51 -10.81 10.16
C LEU A 113 -2.73 -10.36 10.97
N GLU A 114 -2.71 -9.15 11.54
CA GLU A 114 -3.86 -8.57 12.23
C GLU A 114 -5.02 -8.27 11.26
N ALA A 115 -4.72 -7.73 10.07
CA ALA A 115 -5.70 -7.46 9.02
C ALA A 115 -6.35 -8.77 8.52
N ASP A 116 -5.55 -9.80 8.22
CA ASP A 116 -6.08 -11.10 7.79
C ASP A 116 -6.96 -11.75 8.86
N ARG A 117 -6.55 -11.69 10.13
CA ARG A 117 -7.38 -12.19 11.25
C ARG A 117 -8.70 -11.45 11.37
N ALA A 118 -8.71 -10.12 11.17
CA ALA A 118 -9.93 -9.32 11.21
C ALA A 118 -10.92 -9.74 10.10
N LEU A 119 -10.41 -10.23 8.97
CA LEU A 119 -11.19 -10.76 7.85
C LEU A 119 -11.49 -12.27 7.94
N GLY A 120 -11.01 -12.96 8.99
CA GLY A 120 -11.17 -14.41 9.15
C GLY A 120 -10.31 -15.25 8.19
N ARG A 121 -9.21 -14.69 7.67
CA ARG A 121 -8.22 -15.37 6.82
C ARG A 121 -7.16 -16.04 7.69
N SER A 122 -6.67 -17.20 7.23
CA SER A 122 -5.64 -18.02 7.90
C SER A 122 -4.70 -18.70 6.91
#